data_AF-A0A8T4AW51-F1
#
_entry.id   AF-A0A8T4AW51-F1
#
_cell.length_a   1.000
_cell.length_b   1.000
_cell.length_c   1.000
_cell.angle_alpha   90.00
_cell.angle_beta   90.00
_cell.angle_gamma   90.00
#
_symmetry.space_group_name_H-M   'P 1'
#
loop_
_entity.id
_entity.type
_entity.pdbx_description
1 polymer ?
#
loop_
_entity_poly.entity_id
_entity_poly.type
_entity_poly.pdbx_seq_one_letter_code
_entity_poly.pdbx_strand_id
1 'polypeptide(L)' 'MSVNLVATWVRRFKTRSALTKLTNAGLEDIGISYRQAFKEANKPFWL' A
#
# COMPACT_ATOMS: atom_id res chain seq x y z
N MET A 1 -3.18 13.34 20.26
CA MET A 1 -3.21 12.33 19.17
C MET A 1 -2.79 10.99 19.79
N SER A 2 -3.60 9.94 19.76
CA SER A 2 -3.23 8.68 20.42
C SER A 2 -2.12 7.98 19.64
N VAL A 3 -1.13 7.40 20.33
CA VAL A 3 0.03 6.71 19.72
C VAL A 3 -0.41 5.61 18.74
N ASN A 4 -1.54 4.95 19.03
CA ASN A 4 -2.13 3.92 18.18
C ASN A 4 -2.61 4.44 16.81
N LEU A 5 -3.04 5.70 16.72
CA LEU A 5 -3.50 6.29 15.46
C LEU A 5 -2.32 6.54 14.51
N VAL A 6 -1.25 7.14 15.02
CA VAL A 6 -0.02 7.38 14.24
C VAL A 6 0.61 6.06 13.79
N ALA A 7 0.66 5.06 14.67
CA ALA A 7 1.15 3.72 14.31
C ALA A 7 0.32 3.09 13.19
N THR A 8 -1.00 3.25 13.22
CA THR A 8 -1.91 2.76 12.17
C THR A 8 -1.63 3.42 10.83
N TRP A 9 -1.46 4.75 10.82
CA TRP A 9 -1.12 5.53 9.64
C TRP A 9 0.22 5.11 9.03
N VAL A 10 1.25 4.98 9.86
CA VAL A 10 2.58 4.51 9.41
C VAL A 10 2.48 3.11 8.82
N ARG A 11 1.73 2.21 9.47
CA ARG A 11 1.53 0.84 8.96
C ARG A 11 0.85 0.84 7.59
N ARG A 12 -0.25 1.59 7.43
CA ARG A 12 -0.97 1.69 6.15
C ARG A 12 -0.08 2.21 5.04
N PHE A 13 0.67 3.27 5.30
CA PHE A 13 1.62 3.83 4.35
C PHE A 13 2.66 2.79 3.90
N LYS A 14 3.27 2.08 4.86
CA LYS A 14 4.29 1.05 4.58
C LYS A 14 3.72 -0.11 3.77
N THR A 15 2.56 -0.64 4.16
CA THR A 15 1.92 -1.78 3.49
C THR A 15 1.51 -1.43 2.06
N ARG A 16 0.89 -0.27 1.84
CA ARG A 16 0.47 0.16 0.49
C ARG A 16 1.66 0.46 -0.42
N SER A 17 2.73 1.05 0.13
CA SER A 17 3.98 1.29 -0.62
C SER A 17 4.75 0.00 -0.94
N ALA A 18 4.42 -1.15 -0.34
CA ALA A 18 5.05 -2.41 -0.69
C ALA A 18 4.58 -2.91 -2.06
N LEU A 19 3.36 -2.57 -2.47
CA LEU A 19 2.79 -2.98 -3.76
C LEU A 19 3.58 -2.40 -4.95
N THR A 20 4.13 -1.19 -4.84
CA THR A 20 4.95 -0.59 -5.89
C THR A 20 6.36 -1.16 -5.98
N LYS A 21 6.77 -1.99 -4.99
CA LYS A 21 8.06 -2.67 -4.98
C LYS A 21 8.00 -4.08 -5.57
N LEU A 22 6.80 -4.58 -5.84
CA LEU A 22 6.61 -5.88 -6.48
C LEU A 22 6.88 -5.78 -7.98
N THR A 23 7.38 -6.87 -8.55
CA THR A 23 7.49 -7.02 -10.01
C THR A 23 6.10 -7.20 -10.61
N ASN A 24 5.94 -6.96 -11.92
CA ASN A 24 4.67 -7.21 -12.60
C ASN A 24 4.20 -8.67 -12.41
N ALA A 25 5.10 -9.64 -12.49
CA ALA A 25 4.76 -11.04 -12.22
C ALA A 25 4.26 -11.26 -10.78
N GLY A 26 4.88 -10.61 -9.79
CA GLY A 26 4.41 -10.68 -8.40
C GLY A 26 3.07 -9.98 -8.17
N LEU A 27 2.74 -8.97 -8.96
CA LEU A 27 1.43 -8.32 -8.96
C LEU A 27 0.36 -9.21 -9.62
N GLU A 28 0.71 -9.88 -10.72
CA GLU A 28 -0.14 -10.83 -11.42
C GLU A 28 -0.45 -12.06 -10.56
N ASP A 29 0.54 -12.58 -9.82
CA ASP A 29 0.39 -13.71 -8.90
C ASP A 29 -0.67 -13.45 -7.81
N ILE A 30 -0.71 -12.22 -7.29
CA ILE A 30 -1.74 -11.77 -6.33
C ILE A 30 -3.00 -11.21 -7.00
N GLY A 31 -3.11 -11.31 -8.32
CA GLY A 31 -4.30 -10.96 -9.10
C GLY A 31 -4.57 -9.47 -9.25
N ILE A 32 -3.56 -8.59 -9.14
CA ILE A 32 -3.72 -7.15 -9.34
C ILE A 32 -2.84 -6.62 -10.46
N SER A 33 -3.35 -5.64 -11.21
CA SER A 33 -2.56 -4.92 -12.20
C SER A 33 -1.64 -3.88 -11.56
N TYR A 34 -0.57 -3.52 -12.25
CA TYR A 34 0.29 -2.39 -11.88
C TYR A 34 -0.50 -1.09 -11.63
N ARG A 35 -1.52 -0.81 -12.45
CA ARG A 35 -2.37 0.37 -12.28
C ARG A 35 -3.17 0.34 -10.98
N GLN A 36 -3.67 -0.82 -10.58
CA GLN A 36 -4.36 -0.99 -9.28
C GLN A 36 -3.37 -0.88 -8.12
N ALA A 37 -2.20 -1.50 -8.22
CA ALA A 37 -1.13 -1.40 -7.22
C ALA A 37 -0.70 0.07 -7.01
N PHE A 38 -0.50 0.82 -8.10
CA PHE A 38 -0.18 2.24 -8.05
C PHE A 38 -1.31 3.07 -7.44
N LYS A 39 -2.56 2.80 -7.80
CA LYS A 39 -3.72 3.48 -7.19
C LYS A 39 -3.82 3.23 -5.69
N GLU A 40 -3.55 2.00 -5.25
CA GLU A 40 -3.56 1.62 -3.83
C GLU A 40 -2.42 2.30 -3.06
N ALA A 41 -1.21 2.31 -3.64
CA ALA A 41 -0.04 2.95 -3.05
C ALA A 41 -0.20 4.47 -2.85
N ASN A 42 -0.94 5.14 -3.73
CA ASN A 42 -1.20 6.58 -3.65
C ASN A 42 -2.40 6.95 -2.76
N LYS A 43 -3.05 5.97 -2.09
CA LYS A 43 -4.13 6.31 -1.15
C LYS A 43 -3.57 7.04 0.06
N PRO A 44 -4.28 8.06 0.58
CA PRO A 44 -3.86 8.74 1.80
C PRO A 44 -3.69 7.77 2.97
N PHE A 45 -2.64 7.95 3.77
CA PHE A 45 -2.33 7.05 4.89
C PHE A 45 -3.38 7.08 6.01
N TRP A 46 -4.17 8.15 6.08
CA TRP A 46 -5.23 8.35 7.07
C TRP A 46 -6.55 7.66 6.72
N LEU A 47 -6.67 7.11 5.50
CA LEU A 47 -7.80 6.34 4.98
C LEU A 47 -7.62 4.84 5.23
#